data_AF-A0A9E4FAK0-F1
#
_entry.id   AF-A0A9E4FAK0-F1
#
_cell.length_a   1.000
_cell.length_b   1.000
_cell.length_c   1.000
_cell.angle_alpha   90.00
_cell.angle_beta   90.00
_cell.angle_gamma   90.00
#
_symmetry.space_group_name_H-M   'P 1'
#
loop_
_entity.id
_entity.type
_entity.pdbx_description
1 polymer ?
#
loop_
_entity_poly.entity_id
_entity_poly.type
_entity_poly.pdbx_seq_one_letter_code
_entity_poly.pdbx_strand_id
1 'polypeptide(L)'
;VHEDGEALIARLCQTYFDSGYEIGAVLRDMFNSDHFKSVAVRFRRVKSPAELVAGTLRTARPFPRPTVEMFQVGLAINYMGQELMNPPNVEGWHEGAEWIDSGSLVERVNFASRYLGNPDSPGVRDIADRLACEQQANMDSEMLVRSCLD
;
A
#
# COMPACT_ATOMS: atom_id res chain seq x y z
N VAL A 1 14.82 11.50 -11.25
CA VAL A 1 13.96 12.25 -10.29
C VAL A 1 13.47 13.48 -11.04
N HIS A 2 12.18 13.83 -10.96
CA HIS A 2 11.70 15.09 -11.57
C HIS A 2 12.33 16.28 -10.82
N GLU A 3 12.49 17.43 -11.49
CA GLU A 3 13.10 18.65 -10.92
C GLU A 3 12.53 19.02 -9.54
N ASP A 4 11.20 18.90 -9.37
CA ASP A 4 10.50 19.15 -8.11
C ASP A 4 10.92 18.19 -6.97
N GLY A 5 11.31 16.96 -7.30
CA GLY A 5 11.76 15.97 -6.34
C GLY A 5 13.14 16.30 -5.79
N GLU A 6 14.06 16.77 -6.64
CA GLU A 6 15.39 17.23 -6.22
C GLU A 6 15.27 18.47 -5.33
N ALA A 7 14.38 19.40 -5.68
CA ALA A 7 14.09 20.57 -4.84
C ALA A 7 13.54 20.18 -3.46
N LEU A 8 12.64 19.19 -3.39
CA LEU A 8 12.16 18.66 -2.11
C LEU A 8 13.31 18.04 -1.31
N ILE A 9 14.17 17.21 -1.92
CA ILE A 9 15.31 16.59 -1.24
C ILE A 9 16.22 17.66 -0.63
N ALA A 10 16.56 18.71 -1.38
CA ALA A 10 17.36 19.82 -0.87
C ALA A 10 16.71 20.49 0.36
N ARG A 11 15.40 20.71 0.33
CA ARG A 11 14.63 21.27 1.45
C ARG A 11 14.60 20.35 2.68
N LEU A 12 14.46 19.04 2.46
CA LEU A 12 14.49 18.04 3.52
C LEU A 12 15.88 17.96 4.18
N CYS A 13 16.95 18.04 3.40
CA CYS A 13 18.31 18.14 3.91
C CYS A 13 18.48 19.39 4.78
N GLN A 14 17.98 20.55 4.34
CA GLN A 14 18.04 21.77 5.13
C GLN A 14 17.28 21.63 6.46
N THR A 15 16.06 21.08 6.41
CA THR A 15 15.23 20.81 7.59
C THR A 15 15.96 19.89 8.59
N TYR A 16 16.69 18.90 8.09
CA TYR A 16 17.47 18.00 8.93
C TYR A 16 18.53 18.75 9.73
N PHE A 17 19.30 19.65 9.10
CA PHE A 17 20.33 20.42 9.79
C PHE A 17 19.74 21.49 10.73
N ASP A 18 18.72 22.23 10.28
CA ASP A 18 18.12 23.33 11.06
C ASP A 18 17.39 22.83 12.31
N SER A 19 16.85 21.61 12.26
CA SER A 19 16.18 20.98 13.40
C SER A 19 17.14 20.30 14.39
N GLY A 20 18.45 20.35 14.15
CA GLY A 20 19.43 19.65 14.98
C GLY A 20 19.41 18.14 14.78
N TYR A 21 19.28 17.68 13.53
CA TYR A 21 19.30 16.28 13.12
C TYR A 21 18.05 15.46 13.51
N GLU A 22 16.90 16.12 13.64
CA GLU A 22 15.65 15.49 14.02
C GLU A 22 14.91 14.88 12.81
N ILE A 23 14.89 13.55 12.72
CA ILE A 23 14.16 12.82 11.66
C ILE A 23 12.66 13.13 11.69
N GLY A 24 12.09 13.36 12.87
CA GLY A 24 10.68 13.74 13.01
C GLY A 24 10.35 15.06 12.30
N ALA A 25 11.27 16.01 12.28
CA ALA A 25 11.10 17.28 11.56
C ALA A 25 11.13 17.06 10.04
N VAL A 26 12.08 16.25 9.55
CA VAL A 26 12.20 15.89 8.12
C VAL A 26 10.93 15.19 7.63
N LEU A 27 10.45 14.17 8.36
CA LEU A 27 9.23 13.45 7.98
C LEU A 27 8.00 14.37 7.98
N ARG A 28 7.90 15.28 8.96
CA ARG A 28 6.82 16.26 9.01
C ARG A 28 6.86 17.20 7.80
N ASP A 29 8.03 17.70 7.40
CA ASP A 29 8.15 18.55 6.22
C ASP A 29 7.82 17.79 4.94
N MET A 30 8.32 16.56 4.79
CA MET A 30 8.06 15.71 3.64
C MET A 30 6.57 15.42 3.46
N PHE A 31 5.90 14.94 4.52
CA PHE A 31 4.49 14.57 4.47
C PHE A 31 3.56 15.78 4.28
N ASN A 32 4.00 16.98 4.64
CA ASN A 32 3.24 18.20 4.42
C ASN A 32 3.53 18.89 3.08
N SER A 33 4.57 18.48 2.35
CA SER A 33 4.95 19.05 1.06
C SER A 33 3.89 18.83 -0.04
N ASP A 34 3.76 19.81 -0.93
CA ASP A 34 2.88 19.72 -2.10
C ASP A 34 3.36 18.62 -3.05
N HIS A 35 4.68 18.45 -3.20
CA HIS A 35 5.25 17.41 -4.05
C HIS A 35 4.84 16.00 -3.58
N PHE A 36 4.94 15.71 -2.27
CA PHE A 36 4.52 14.42 -1.71
C PHE A 36 3.02 14.14 -1.90
N LYS A 37 2.19 15.18 -1.86
CA LYS A 37 0.73 15.11 -2.06
C LYS A 37 0.31 15.16 -3.54
N SER A 38 1.27 15.39 -4.45
CA SER A 38 0.97 15.60 -5.86
C SER A 38 0.45 14.33 -6.55
N VAL A 39 -0.38 14.53 -7.57
CA VAL A 39 -0.88 13.43 -8.42
C VAL A 39 0.28 12.74 -9.17
N ALA A 40 1.37 13.46 -9.43
CA ALA A 40 2.54 12.94 -10.13
C ALA A 40 3.25 11.79 -9.39
N VAL A 41 3.22 11.82 -8.05
CA VAL A 41 3.85 10.81 -7.19
C VAL A 41 2.85 9.82 -6.57
N ARG A 42 1.54 10.13 -6.62
CA ARG A 42 0.49 9.22 -6.15
C ARG A 42 0.55 7.90 -6.94
N PHE A 43 0.48 6.78 -6.23
CA PHE A 43 0.54 5.41 -6.79
C PHE A 43 1.83 5.06 -7.57
N ARG A 44 2.92 5.82 -7.44
CA ARG A 44 4.20 5.50 -8.10
C ARG A 44 4.98 4.35 -7.45
N ARG A 45 4.74 4.07 -6.17
CA ARG A 45 5.44 3.00 -5.44
C ARG A 45 4.75 1.66 -5.64
N VAL A 46 5.49 0.68 -6.16
CA VAL A 46 5.05 -0.72 -6.16
C VAL A 46 5.24 -1.28 -4.75
N LYS A 47 4.16 -1.77 -4.14
CA LYS A 47 4.21 -2.44 -2.83
C LYS A 47 5.00 -3.75 -2.92
N SER A 48 5.83 -4.06 -1.94
CA SER A 48 6.38 -5.41 -1.82
C SER A 48 5.26 -6.44 -1.61
N PRO A 49 5.49 -7.74 -1.88
CA PRO A 49 4.52 -8.78 -1.59
C PRO A 49 3.98 -8.76 -0.16
N ALA A 50 4.87 -8.57 0.82
CA ALA A 50 4.48 -8.52 2.23
C ALA A 50 3.56 -7.31 2.52
N GLU A 51 3.86 -6.14 1.95
CA GLU A 51 3.04 -4.94 2.08
C GLU A 51 1.66 -5.11 1.42
N LEU A 52 1.61 -5.73 0.24
CA LEU A 52 0.36 -6.00 -0.47
C LEU A 52 -0.53 -6.95 0.34
N VAL A 53 0.04 -8.06 0.82
CA VAL A 53 -0.68 -9.06 1.61
C VAL A 53 -1.16 -8.47 2.93
N ALA A 54 -0.27 -7.84 3.70
CA ALA A 54 -0.63 -7.22 4.98
C ALA A 54 -1.66 -6.11 4.81
N GLY A 55 -1.51 -5.27 3.77
CA GLY A 55 -2.46 -4.21 3.44
C GLY A 55 -3.84 -4.75 3.11
N THR A 56 -3.92 -5.79 2.27
CA THR A 56 -5.17 -6.44 1.89
C THR A 56 -5.90 -7.03 3.10
N LEU A 57 -5.18 -7.74 3.96
CA LEU A 57 -5.78 -8.36 5.16
C LEU A 57 -6.20 -7.32 6.20
N ARG A 58 -5.43 -6.23 6.35
CA ARG A 58 -5.80 -5.11 7.22
C ARG A 58 -7.08 -4.42 6.75
N THR A 59 -7.26 -4.28 5.44
CA THR A 59 -8.48 -3.71 4.85
C THR A 59 -9.66 -4.65 4.97
N ALA A 60 -9.53 -5.92 4.57
CA ALA A 60 -10.64 -6.88 4.62
C ALA A 60 -11.01 -7.32 6.05
N ARG A 61 -10.04 -7.36 6.96
CA ARG A 61 -10.16 -7.90 8.34
C ARG A 61 -10.79 -9.30 8.40
N PRO A 62 -10.31 -10.28 7.61
CA PRO A 62 -10.94 -11.60 7.53
C PRO A 62 -10.66 -12.47 8.76
N PHE A 63 -9.63 -12.16 9.54
CA PHE A 63 -9.19 -12.95 10.68
C PHE A 63 -9.41 -12.19 12.00
N PRO A 64 -10.37 -12.59 12.85
CA PRO A 64 -10.55 -11.98 14.17
C PRO A 64 -9.50 -12.42 15.20
N ARG A 65 -8.81 -13.54 14.93
CA ARG A 65 -7.76 -14.11 15.77
C ARG A 65 -6.78 -14.93 14.91
N PRO A 66 -5.59 -15.27 15.42
CA PRO A 66 -4.69 -16.18 14.72
C PRO A 66 -5.35 -17.52 14.38
N THR A 67 -5.19 -17.96 13.12
CA THR A 67 -5.69 -19.24 12.60
C THR A 67 -4.61 -19.94 11.79
N VAL A 68 -4.76 -21.25 11.58
CA VAL A 68 -3.85 -22.05 10.75
C VAL A 68 -3.81 -21.60 9.29
N GLU A 69 -4.89 -20.95 8.81
CA GLU A 69 -4.98 -20.39 7.46
C GLU A 69 -3.96 -19.27 7.22
N MET A 70 -3.45 -18.63 8.28
CA MET A 70 -2.39 -17.63 8.18
C MET A 70 -1.08 -18.20 7.64
N PHE A 71 -0.85 -19.51 7.73
CA PHE A 71 0.28 -20.15 7.06
C PHE A 71 0.18 -20.01 5.54
N GLN A 72 -1.02 -20.20 4.98
CA GLN A 72 -1.28 -20.04 3.55
C GLN A 72 -1.11 -18.58 3.09
N VAL A 73 -1.42 -17.62 3.97
CA VAL A 73 -1.10 -16.20 3.75
C VAL A 73 0.40 -16.00 3.60
N GLY A 74 1.22 -16.61 4.46
CA GLY A 74 2.68 -16.53 4.36
C GLY A 74 3.21 -17.12 3.05
N LEU A 75 2.66 -18.25 2.60
CA LEU A 75 3.01 -18.84 1.30
C LEU A 75 2.68 -17.91 0.12
N ALA A 76 1.56 -17.18 0.17
CA ALA A 76 1.24 -16.22 -0.89
C ALA A 76 2.30 -15.12 -1.03
N ILE A 77 2.93 -14.70 0.07
CA ILE A 77 4.06 -13.74 0.03
C ILE A 77 5.27 -14.38 -0.68
N ASN A 78 5.57 -15.64 -0.38
CA ASN A 78 6.64 -16.41 -1.02
C ASN A 78 6.40 -16.60 -2.54
N TYR A 79 5.17 -16.94 -2.96
CA TYR A 79 4.83 -17.12 -4.38
C TYR A 79 4.97 -15.84 -5.22
N MET A 80 4.90 -14.68 -4.57
CA MET A 80 5.15 -13.38 -5.18
C MET A 80 6.63 -12.94 -5.10
N GLY A 81 7.53 -13.83 -4.64
CA GLY A 81 8.99 -13.61 -4.66
C GLY A 81 9.59 -13.09 -3.35
N GLN A 82 8.82 -12.95 -2.27
CA GLN A 82 9.33 -12.44 -0.99
C GLN A 82 9.14 -13.44 0.15
N GLU A 83 9.97 -14.48 0.20
CA GLU A 83 9.99 -15.35 1.38
C GLU A 83 10.45 -14.58 2.62
N LEU A 84 9.59 -14.49 3.63
CA LEU A 84 9.91 -13.75 4.85
C LEU A 84 11.08 -14.41 5.58
N MET A 85 12.01 -13.59 6.08
CA MET A 85 13.22 -14.03 6.80
C MET A 85 14.19 -14.88 5.97
N ASN A 86 14.00 -14.99 4.66
CA ASN A 86 14.87 -15.72 3.75
C ASN A 86 15.18 -14.88 2.50
N PRO A 87 16.03 -13.85 2.61
CA PRO A 87 16.44 -13.06 1.46
C PRO A 87 17.24 -13.92 0.47
N PRO A 88 17.11 -13.70 -0.85
CA PRO A 88 17.76 -14.53 -1.86
C PRO A 88 19.29 -14.43 -1.85
N ASN A 89 19.85 -13.28 -1.45
CA ASN A 89 21.29 -13.05 -1.35
C ASN A 89 21.61 -11.97 -0.30
N VAL A 90 22.88 -11.56 -0.23
CA VAL A 90 23.37 -10.52 0.71
C VAL A 90 22.86 -9.11 0.40
N GLU A 91 22.37 -8.85 -0.81
CA GLU A 91 21.76 -7.57 -1.21
C GLU A 91 20.31 -7.45 -0.69
N GLY A 92 19.72 -8.56 -0.25
CA GLY A 92 18.36 -8.60 0.27
C GLY A 92 17.35 -9.00 -0.82
N TRP A 93 16.13 -8.49 -0.71
CA TRP A 93 15.09 -8.71 -1.71
C TRP A 93 15.12 -7.64 -2.79
N HIS A 94 14.66 -7.98 -3.99
CA HIS A 94 14.38 -7.03 -5.08
C HIS A 94 13.39 -5.93 -4.65
N GLU A 95 13.33 -4.82 -5.38
CA GLU A 95 12.46 -3.69 -5.03
C GLU A 95 11.72 -3.11 -6.26
N GLY A 96 10.65 -2.36 -5.99
CA GLY A 96 9.96 -1.61 -7.03
C GLY A 96 9.31 -2.48 -8.10
N ALA A 97 9.58 -2.16 -9.37
CA ALA A 97 8.95 -2.83 -10.51
C ALA A 97 9.37 -4.30 -10.66
N GLU A 98 10.49 -4.71 -10.06
CA GLU A 98 10.96 -6.10 -10.07
C GLU A 98 10.04 -7.03 -9.27
N TRP A 99 9.13 -6.50 -8.46
CA TRP A 99 8.06 -7.27 -7.83
C TRP A 99 6.93 -7.69 -8.78
N ILE A 100 7.00 -7.30 -10.06
CA ILE A 100 5.95 -7.52 -11.05
C ILE A 100 6.52 -8.27 -12.25
N ASP A 101 6.04 -9.51 -12.41
CA ASP A 101 6.17 -10.34 -13.60
C ASP A 101 4.80 -10.93 -13.95
N SER A 102 4.70 -11.71 -15.02
CA SER A 102 3.42 -12.27 -15.48
C SER A 102 2.77 -13.20 -14.45
N GLY A 103 3.54 -13.92 -13.64
CA GLY A 103 3.04 -14.79 -12.58
C GLY A 103 2.70 -14.02 -11.30
N SER A 104 3.64 -13.22 -10.79
CA SER A 104 3.43 -12.47 -9.55
C SER A 104 2.31 -11.43 -9.67
N LEU A 105 2.09 -10.84 -10.86
CA LEU A 105 0.94 -9.95 -11.09
C LEU A 105 -0.40 -10.67 -10.91
N VAL A 106 -0.54 -11.87 -11.46
CA VAL A 106 -1.77 -12.68 -11.36
C VAL A 106 -2.01 -13.08 -9.90
N GLU A 107 -0.98 -13.53 -9.19
CA GLU A 107 -1.08 -13.87 -7.77
C GLU A 107 -1.52 -12.68 -6.92
N ARG A 108 -0.99 -11.49 -7.19
CA ARG A 108 -1.37 -10.26 -6.48
C ARG A 108 -2.84 -9.90 -6.69
N VAL A 109 -3.32 -9.99 -7.93
CA VAL A 109 -4.74 -9.74 -8.28
C VAL A 109 -5.64 -10.78 -7.61
N ASN A 110 -5.27 -12.06 -7.69
CA ASN A 110 -6.02 -13.16 -7.08
C ASN A 110 -6.10 -13.01 -5.56
N PHE A 111 -4.99 -12.69 -4.91
CA PHE A 111 -4.94 -12.48 -3.46
C PHE A 111 -5.85 -11.32 -3.05
N ALA A 112 -5.72 -10.17 -3.71
CA ALA A 112 -6.57 -9.00 -3.42
C ALA A 112 -8.05 -9.33 -3.64
N SER A 113 -8.40 -9.96 -4.75
CA SER A 113 -9.77 -10.31 -5.12
C SER A 113 -10.39 -11.30 -4.14
N ARG A 114 -9.63 -12.29 -3.66
CA ARG A 114 -10.11 -13.29 -2.70
C ARG A 114 -10.59 -12.66 -1.38
N TYR A 115 -9.88 -11.68 -0.86
CA TYR A 115 -10.19 -11.10 0.45
C TYR A 115 -11.09 -9.86 0.37
N LEU A 116 -10.85 -8.98 -0.61
CA LEU A 116 -11.66 -7.78 -0.81
C LEU A 116 -12.98 -8.06 -1.53
N GLY A 117 -13.05 -9.14 -2.31
CA GLY A 117 -14.27 -9.58 -2.98
C GLY A 117 -15.25 -10.34 -2.08
N ASN A 118 -14.90 -10.60 -0.82
CA ASN A 118 -15.81 -11.21 0.14
C ASN A 118 -16.65 -10.13 0.85
N PRO A 119 -17.95 -9.98 0.53
CA PRO A 119 -18.81 -8.97 1.13
C PRO A 119 -19.11 -9.24 2.61
N ASP A 120 -18.89 -10.45 3.12
CA ASP A 120 -19.11 -10.79 4.53
C ASP A 120 -17.93 -10.37 5.42
N SER A 121 -16.78 -10.04 4.81
CA SER A 121 -15.61 -9.57 5.53
C SER A 121 -15.91 -8.26 6.28
N PRO A 122 -15.62 -8.17 7.60
CA PRO A 122 -15.97 -6.99 8.40
C PRO A 122 -15.48 -5.66 7.82
N GLY A 123 -14.26 -5.62 7.27
CA GLY A 123 -13.73 -4.39 6.70
C GLY A 123 -14.32 -4.03 5.34
N VAL A 124 -14.76 -5.01 4.54
CA VAL A 124 -15.48 -4.75 3.28
C VAL A 124 -16.89 -4.22 3.57
N ARG A 125 -17.57 -4.79 4.58
CA ARG A 125 -18.86 -4.29 5.06
C ARG A 125 -18.78 -2.86 5.57
N ASP A 126 -17.77 -2.55 6.37
CA ASP A 126 -17.54 -1.19 6.89
C ASP A 126 -17.39 -0.15 5.76
N ILE A 127 -16.66 -0.50 4.70
CA ILE A 127 -16.54 0.35 3.50
C ILE A 127 -17.91 0.51 2.81
N ALA A 128 -18.64 -0.59 2.60
CA ALA A 128 -19.95 -0.55 1.94
C ALA A 128 -20.99 0.26 2.74
N ASP A 129 -21.04 0.08 4.06
CA ASP A 129 -21.95 0.78 4.96
C ASP A 129 -21.64 2.30 4.98
N ARG A 130 -20.36 2.69 5.02
CA ARG A 130 -19.94 4.10 4.90
C ARG A 130 -20.43 4.74 3.61
N LEU A 131 -20.24 4.07 2.48
CA LEU A 131 -20.67 4.57 1.17
C LEU A 131 -22.19 4.63 1.02
N ALA A 132 -22.90 3.67 1.62
CA ALA A 132 -24.36 3.67 1.64
C ALA A 132 -24.93 4.86 2.43
N CYS A 133 -24.26 5.28 3.51
CA CYS A 133 -24.65 6.46 4.29
C CYS A 133 -24.37 7.79 3.57
N GLU A 134 -23.40 7.84 2.65
CA GLU A 134 -23.01 9.07 1.94
C GLU A 134 -23.94 9.47 0.78
N GLN A 135 -24.95 8.64 0.44
CA GLN A 135 -25.98 8.85 -0.61
C GLN A 135 -25.70 9.99 -1.61
N GLN A 136 -24.85 9.72 -2.62
CA GLN A 136 -24.84 10.52 -3.85
C GLN A 136 -25.79 9.89 -4.86
N ALA A 137 -26.98 10.47 -4.99
CA ALA A 137 -27.89 10.18 -6.10
C ALA A 137 -27.13 10.44 -7.42
N ASN A 138 -26.86 9.39 -8.20
CA ASN A 138 -25.94 9.32 -9.37
C ASN A 138 -24.44 9.10 -9.06
N MET A 139 -24.12 8.05 -8.32
CA MET A 139 -22.74 7.56 -8.27
C MET A 139 -22.44 6.67 -9.49
N ASP A 140 -21.62 7.17 -10.42
CA ASP A 140 -21.02 6.35 -11.50
C ASP A 140 -19.92 5.43 -10.94
N SER A 141 -19.61 4.36 -11.68
CA SER A 141 -18.55 3.39 -11.40
C SER A 141 -17.21 4.02 -11.04
N GLU A 142 -16.77 5.07 -11.74
CA GLU A 142 -15.50 5.75 -11.43
C GLU A 142 -15.57 6.49 -10.09
N MET A 143 -16.70 7.16 -9.82
CA MET A 143 -16.92 7.86 -8.55
C MET A 143 -17.00 6.88 -7.39
N LEU A 144 -17.69 5.75 -7.56
CA LEU A 144 -17.73 4.68 -6.57
C LEU A 144 -16.31 4.17 -6.24
N VAL A 145 -15.49 3.91 -7.26
CA VAL A 145 -14.11 3.46 -7.04
C VAL A 145 -13.29 4.52 -6.30
N ARG A 146 -13.44 5.80 -6.64
CA ARG A 146 -12.75 6.89 -5.92
C ARG A 146 -13.18 6.98 -4.46
N SER A 147 -14.48 6.90 -4.17
CA SER A 147 -14.98 6.94 -2.80
C SER A 147 -14.53 5.73 -1.97
N CYS A 148 -14.29 4.57 -2.59
CA CYS A 148 -13.66 3.43 -1.92
C CYS A 148 -12.19 3.67 -1.53
N LEU A 149 -11.49 4.59 -2.21
CA LEU A 149 -10.07 4.87 -2.01
C LEU A 149 -9.79 6.05 -1.06
N ASP A 150 -10.82 6.82 -0.71
CA ASP A 150 -10.79 7.92 0.26
C ASP A 150 -11.08 7.41 1.68
#